data_AF-A0A438GZE1-F1
#
_entry.id   AF-A0A438GZE1-F1
#
_cell.length_a   1.000
_cell.length_b   1.000
_cell.length_c   1.000
_cell.angle_alpha   90.00
_cell.angle_beta   90.00
_cell.angle_gamma   90.00
#
_symmetry.space_group_name_H-M   'P 1'
#
loop_
_entity.id
_entity.type
_entity.pdbx_description
1 polymer ?
#
loop_
_entity_poly.entity_id
_entity_poly.type
_entity_poly.pdbx_seq_one_letter_code
_entity_poly.pdbx_strand_id
1 'polypeptide(L)'
;MTLNCGAKAIEILEAYEGTLEDDYPPENERCEHGEMLLYKISLLEECGFIQRAYEELLKKEFKIVDKLAVKEQLVSLFVKLDCLEEGDKLYRALLSMNPDNYRYYEGLQKCVGLFSENGLYSPDEIDRLDALYKSLGQEYRWSSAVKRIPLDFLQGEKFWEAADNYIRPLLTKGVPSLFSDLSPLYDHPNKADILEQLILELEHSVRTTGDTLGVGSPYLDDFSEGIIWFEGGLSQGMEEGSYGGG
;
A
#
# COMPACT_ATOMS: atom_id res chain seq x y z
N MET A 1 -0.35 26.46 17.30
CA MET A 1 -1.73 26.66 17.79
C MET A 1 -2.45 25.33 18.02
N THR A 2 -2.20 24.29 17.22
CA THR A 2 -2.77 22.92 17.31
C THR A 2 -2.47 22.19 18.62
N LEU A 3 -1.22 22.24 19.13
CA LEU A 3 -0.83 21.58 20.39
C LEU A 3 -1.70 21.95 21.61
N ASN A 4 -2.25 23.17 21.64
CA ASN A 4 -3.03 23.65 22.79
C ASN A 4 -4.50 23.20 22.77
N CYS A 5 -5.02 22.78 21.61
CA CYS A 5 -6.38 22.24 21.50
C CYS A 5 -6.42 20.74 21.83
N GLY A 6 -5.42 19.97 21.42
CA GLY A 6 -5.34 18.53 21.68
C GLY A 6 -5.22 18.20 23.16
N ALA A 7 -4.37 18.93 23.90
CA ALA A 7 -4.21 18.73 25.35
C ALA A 7 -5.52 18.96 26.13
N LYS A 8 -6.28 20.01 25.79
CA LYS A 8 -7.59 20.27 26.40
C LYS A 8 -8.63 19.21 26.06
N ALA A 9 -8.62 18.71 24.83
CA ALA A 9 -9.52 17.61 24.43
C ALA A 9 -9.23 16.36 25.26
N ILE A 10 -7.95 16.02 25.47
CA ILE A 10 -7.54 14.90 26.33
C ILE A 10 -8.06 15.11 27.77
N GLU A 11 -7.89 16.29 28.35
CA GLU A 11 -8.40 16.60 29.70
C GLU A 11 -9.92 16.41 29.82
N ILE A 12 -10.68 16.83 28.80
CA ILE A 12 -12.14 16.67 28.76
C ILE A 12 -12.52 15.19 28.70
N LEU A 13 -11.85 14.40 27.86
CA LEU A 13 -12.10 12.96 27.74
C LEU A 13 -11.75 12.24 29.05
N GLU A 14 -10.66 12.61 29.70
CA GLU A 14 -10.27 12.05 30.99
C GLU A 14 -11.26 12.39 32.10
N ALA A 15 -11.77 13.63 32.12
CA ALA A 15 -12.82 14.03 33.05
C ALA A 15 -14.10 13.23 32.80
N TYR A 16 -14.50 13.01 31.54
CA TYR A 16 -15.64 12.19 31.17
C TYR A 16 -15.47 10.73 31.63
N GLU A 17 -14.31 10.13 31.35
CA GLU A 17 -14.01 8.76 31.81
C GLU A 17 -14.11 8.64 33.33
N GLY A 18 -13.59 9.62 34.07
CA GLY A 18 -13.70 9.67 35.53
C GLY A 18 -15.11 9.79 36.09
N THR A 19 -16.12 10.09 35.26
CA THR A 19 -17.54 10.06 35.67
C THR A 19 -18.22 8.70 35.48
N LEU A 20 -17.58 7.76 34.78
CA LEU A 20 -18.15 6.44 34.52
C LEU A 20 -17.89 5.49 35.70
N GLU A 21 -18.91 4.73 36.11
CA GLU A 21 -18.74 3.66 37.08
C GLU A 21 -17.86 2.54 36.48
N ASP A 22 -16.79 2.16 37.18
CA ASP A 22 -15.81 1.15 36.77
C ASP A 22 -15.20 1.35 35.35
N ASP A 23 -15.18 2.59 34.85
CA ASP A 23 -14.79 2.94 33.48
C ASP A 23 -15.57 2.09 32.44
N TYR A 24 -16.80 1.66 32.73
CA TYR A 24 -17.61 0.84 31.83
C TYR A 24 -18.93 1.54 31.49
N PRO A 25 -19.17 1.87 30.22
CA PRO A 25 -20.47 2.38 29.81
C PRO A 25 -21.53 1.25 29.85
N PRO A 26 -22.81 1.61 29.78
CA PRO A 26 -23.89 0.67 29.46
C PRO A 26 -23.55 -0.21 28.25
N GLU A 27 -24.09 -1.44 28.20
CA GLU A 27 -23.72 -2.40 27.15
C GLU A 27 -24.02 -1.92 25.73
N ASN A 28 -25.09 -1.13 25.57
CA ASN A 28 -25.47 -0.48 24.31
C ASN A 28 -24.55 0.67 23.87
N GLU A 29 -23.62 1.10 24.73
CA GLU A 29 -22.69 2.23 24.48
C GLU A 29 -21.22 1.77 24.40
N ARG A 30 -20.98 0.45 24.45
CA ARG A 30 -19.62 -0.12 24.43
C ARG A 30 -18.88 0.18 23.12
N CYS A 31 -19.61 0.26 22.01
CA CYS A 31 -19.02 0.57 20.72
C CYS A 31 -18.52 2.03 20.70
N GLU A 32 -19.41 2.96 21.04
CA GLU A 32 -19.14 4.40 21.10
C GLU A 32 -18.02 4.73 22.09
N HIS A 33 -17.97 4.02 23.22
CA HIS A 33 -16.88 4.15 24.18
C HIS A 33 -15.55 3.62 23.62
N GLY A 34 -15.57 2.49 22.91
CA GLY A 34 -14.38 1.97 22.22
C GLY A 34 -13.80 2.96 21.21
N GLU A 35 -14.66 3.58 20.40
CA GLU A 35 -14.27 4.63 19.45
C GLU A 35 -13.71 5.88 20.16
N MET A 36 -14.33 6.30 21.26
CA MET A 36 -13.86 7.42 22.06
C MET A 36 -12.47 7.16 22.66
N LEU A 37 -12.20 5.93 23.12
CA LEU A 37 -10.88 5.53 23.61
C LEU A 37 -9.83 5.57 22.48
N LEU A 38 -10.14 5.04 21.30
CA LEU A 38 -9.25 5.14 20.14
C LEU A 38 -8.97 6.59 19.74
N TYR A 39 -9.98 7.46 19.78
CA TYR A 39 -9.83 8.89 19.53
C TYR A 39 -8.95 9.58 20.58
N LYS A 40 -9.07 9.24 21.86
CA LYS A 40 -8.16 9.74 22.89
C LYS A 40 -6.71 9.35 22.61
N ILE A 41 -6.48 8.11 22.16
CA ILE A 41 -5.15 7.59 21.84
C ILE A 41 -4.56 8.32 20.63
N SER A 42 -5.34 8.59 19.58
CA SER A 42 -4.89 9.38 18.43
C SER A 42 -4.56 10.83 18.84
N LEU A 43 -5.33 11.45 19.72
CA LEU A 43 -5.03 12.78 20.25
C LEU A 43 -3.71 12.80 21.05
N LEU A 44 -3.47 11.77 21.88
CA LEU A 44 -2.22 11.62 22.61
C LEU A 44 -1.03 11.53 21.65
N GLU A 45 -1.19 10.76 20.57
CA GLU A 45 -0.21 10.59 19.51
C GLU A 45 0.06 11.91 18.76
N GLU A 46 -0.98 12.64 18.36
CA GLU A 46 -0.87 13.95 17.69
C GLU A 46 -0.20 15.01 18.57
N CYS A 47 -0.40 14.94 19.89
CA CYS A 47 0.25 15.82 20.85
C CYS A 47 1.71 15.42 21.14
N GLY A 48 2.21 14.33 20.54
CA GLY A 48 3.56 13.82 20.75
C GLY A 48 3.74 13.00 22.03
N PHE A 49 2.66 12.67 22.75
CA PHE A 49 2.71 11.84 23.96
C PHE A 49 2.69 10.35 23.61
N ILE A 50 3.62 9.89 22.77
CA ILE A 50 3.60 8.55 22.17
C ILE A 50 3.63 7.44 23.24
N GLN A 51 4.51 7.57 24.23
CA GLN A 51 4.62 6.58 25.32
C GLN A 51 3.32 6.47 26.13
N ARG A 52 2.68 7.61 26.42
CA ARG A 52 1.40 7.65 27.14
C ARG A 52 0.27 7.06 26.28
N ALA A 53 0.27 7.32 24.97
CA ALA A 53 -0.68 6.71 24.04
C ALA A 53 -0.59 5.17 24.04
N TYR A 54 0.65 4.65 24.06
CA TYR A 54 0.92 3.21 24.12
C TYR A 54 0.43 2.59 25.43
N GLU A 55 0.79 3.18 26.57
CA GLU A 55 0.35 2.69 27.89
C GLU A 55 -1.18 2.72 28.04
N GLU A 56 -1.81 3.78 27.54
CA GLU A 56 -3.27 3.93 27.57
C GLU A 56 -3.95 2.89 26.68
N LEU A 57 -3.43 2.65 25.47
CA LEU A 57 -3.97 1.64 24.56
C LEU A 57 -3.89 0.24 25.18
N LEU A 58 -2.73 -0.15 25.72
CA LEU A 58 -2.57 -1.47 26.36
C LEU A 58 -3.47 -1.63 27.58
N LYS A 59 -3.67 -0.56 28.35
CA LYS A 59 -4.53 -0.59 29.53
C LYS A 59 -6.00 -0.72 29.14
N LYS A 60 -6.43 -0.20 27.97
CA LYS A 60 -7.84 -0.09 27.60
C LYS A 60 -8.25 -1.00 26.43
N GLU A 61 -7.32 -1.72 25.79
CA GLU A 61 -7.59 -2.55 24.60
C GLU A 61 -8.70 -3.59 24.79
N PHE A 62 -8.89 -4.10 26.00
CA PHE A 62 -9.94 -5.08 26.30
C PHE A 62 -11.34 -4.47 26.22
N LYS A 63 -11.46 -3.15 26.40
CA LYS A 63 -12.71 -2.38 26.32
C LYS A 63 -13.08 -1.97 24.90
N ILE A 64 -12.10 -1.94 23.99
CA ILE A 64 -12.31 -1.55 22.60
C ILE A 64 -12.84 -2.75 21.82
N VAL A 65 -14.01 -2.61 21.20
CA VAL A 65 -14.65 -3.68 20.44
C VAL A 65 -13.90 -3.96 19.14
N ASP A 66 -13.47 -2.91 18.44
CA ASP A 66 -12.68 -3.03 17.20
C ASP A 66 -11.25 -3.47 17.48
N LYS A 67 -11.01 -4.78 17.37
CA LYS A 67 -9.68 -5.37 17.56
C LYS A 67 -8.73 -5.12 16.38
N LEU A 68 -9.23 -4.77 15.20
CA LEU A 68 -8.38 -4.43 14.07
C LEU A 68 -7.80 -3.03 14.29
N ALA A 69 -8.64 -2.06 14.63
CA ALA A 69 -8.20 -0.69 14.93
C ALA A 69 -7.19 -0.65 16.09
N VAL A 70 -7.37 -1.47 17.13
CA VAL A 70 -6.37 -1.63 18.21
C VAL A 70 -5.02 -2.09 17.66
N LYS A 71 -4.98 -3.08 16.77
CA LYS A 71 -3.73 -3.59 16.18
C LYS A 71 -3.06 -2.57 15.27
N GLU A 72 -3.85 -1.87 14.44
CA GLU A 72 -3.35 -0.79 13.56
C GLU A 72 -2.77 0.37 14.38
N GLN A 73 -3.45 0.77 15.45
CA GLN A 73 -2.97 1.82 16.33
C GLN A 73 -1.72 1.37 17.10
N LEU A 74 -1.70 0.14 17.61
CA LEU A 74 -0.57 -0.42 18.35
C LEU A 74 0.69 -0.50 17.46
N VAL A 75 0.56 -0.95 16.21
CA VAL A 75 1.70 -1.03 15.30
C VAL A 75 2.23 0.36 14.91
N SER A 76 1.34 1.35 14.72
CA SER A 76 1.75 2.75 14.52
C SER A 76 2.61 3.25 15.69
N LEU A 77 2.17 2.97 16.92
CA LEU A 77 2.89 3.36 18.13
C LEU A 77 4.23 2.63 18.27
N PHE A 78 4.32 1.33 17.94
CA PHE A 78 5.59 0.60 17.94
C PHE A 78 6.62 1.23 17.00
N VAL A 79 6.22 1.58 15.77
CA VAL A 79 7.12 2.25 14.82
C VAL A 79 7.58 3.61 15.35
N LYS A 80 6.68 4.40 15.97
CA LYS A 80 7.01 5.71 16.54
C LYS A 80 7.88 5.65 17.80
N LEU A 81 7.84 4.53 18.52
CA LEU A 81 8.69 4.25 19.68
C LEU A 81 10.01 3.55 19.33
N ASP A 82 10.27 3.32 18.04
CA ASP A 82 11.43 2.58 17.54
C ASP A 82 11.48 1.11 18.01
N CYS A 83 10.32 0.54 18.37
CA CYS A 83 10.12 -0.87 18.69
C CYS A 83 9.89 -1.69 17.42
N LEU A 84 10.90 -1.73 16.54
CA LEU A 84 10.76 -2.23 15.18
C LEU A 84 10.55 -3.76 15.10
N GLU A 85 11.08 -4.53 16.06
CA GLU A 85 10.91 -5.99 16.08
C GLU A 85 9.46 -6.40 16.39
N GLU A 86 8.82 -5.75 17.36
CA GLU A 86 7.41 -5.91 17.66
C GLU A 86 6.54 -5.41 16.49
N GLY A 87 6.96 -4.30 15.88
CA GLY A 87 6.33 -3.74 14.68
C GLY A 87 6.31 -4.71 13.51
N ASP A 88 7.44 -5.33 13.15
CA ASP A 88 7.53 -6.34 12.08
C ASP A 88 6.56 -7.50 12.33
N LYS A 89 6.58 -8.08 13.54
CA LYS A 89 5.69 -9.19 13.91
C LYS A 89 4.22 -8.82 13.76
N LEU A 90 3.84 -7.62 14.20
CA LEU A 90 2.46 -7.17 14.15
C LEU A 90 2.02 -6.80 12.73
N TYR A 91 2.87 -6.19 11.91
CA TYR A 91 2.57 -5.96 10.49
C TYR A 91 2.40 -7.26 9.72
N ARG A 92 3.21 -8.29 9.98
CA ARG A 92 3.01 -9.62 9.38
C ARG A 92 1.68 -10.23 9.79
N ALA A 93 1.28 -10.07 11.05
CA ALA A 93 -0.04 -10.50 11.51
C ALA A 93 -1.16 -9.73 10.80
N LEU A 94 -1.02 -8.42 10.59
CA LEU A 94 -1.98 -7.60 9.84
C LEU A 94 -2.06 -8.00 8.36
N LEU A 95 -0.92 -8.29 7.71
CA LEU A 95 -0.87 -8.80 6.34
C LEU A 95 -1.55 -10.16 6.20
N SER A 96 -1.42 -11.05 7.20
CA SER A 96 -2.16 -12.31 7.20
C SER A 96 -3.68 -12.14 7.23
N MET A 97 -4.18 -11.00 7.73
CA MET A 97 -5.60 -10.66 7.76
C MET A 97 -6.04 -9.98 6.46
N ASN A 98 -5.23 -9.05 5.94
CA ASN A 98 -5.48 -8.36 4.68
C ASN A 98 -4.16 -8.10 3.92
N PRO A 99 -3.75 -9.01 3.02
CA PRO A 99 -2.51 -8.89 2.28
C PRO A 99 -2.62 -7.95 1.07
N ASP A 100 -3.75 -7.28 0.84
CA ASP A 100 -3.89 -6.27 -0.23
C ASP A 100 -3.84 -4.83 0.32
N ASN A 101 -3.56 -4.65 1.62
CA ASN A 101 -3.39 -3.33 2.22
C ASN A 101 -1.95 -2.83 2.07
N TYR A 102 -1.76 -1.85 1.18
CA TYR A 102 -0.47 -1.21 0.90
C TYR A 102 0.20 -0.60 2.15
N ARG A 103 -0.60 -0.03 3.07
CA ARG A 103 -0.06 0.60 4.29
C ARG A 103 0.67 -0.38 5.20
N TYR A 104 0.27 -1.65 5.19
CA TYR A 104 0.93 -2.67 5.99
C TYR A 104 2.30 -3.04 5.42
N TYR A 105 2.45 -3.02 4.09
CA TYR A 105 3.75 -3.22 3.45
C TYR A 105 4.68 -2.04 3.70
N GLU A 106 4.20 -0.80 3.56
CA GLU A 106 5.00 0.39 3.90
C GLU A 106 5.46 0.36 5.36
N GLY A 107 4.56 0.01 6.28
CA GLY A 107 4.87 -0.15 7.69
C GLY A 107 5.91 -1.24 7.95
N LEU A 108 5.76 -2.41 7.30
CA LEU A 108 6.73 -3.49 7.38
C LEU A 108 8.11 -3.06 6.86
N GLN A 109 8.16 -2.34 5.73
CA GLN A 109 9.39 -1.76 5.19
C GLN A 109 10.07 -0.81 6.18
N LYS A 110 9.30 0.01 6.92
CA LYS A 110 9.83 0.88 7.97
C LYS A 110 10.48 0.07 9.08
N CYS A 111 9.83 -1.00 9.55
CA CYS A 111 10.37 -1.87 10.59
C CYS A 111 11.68 -2.56 10.20
N VAL A 112 11.84 -2.93 8.93
CA VAL A 112 13.08 -3.57 8.44
C VAL A 112 14.12 -2.59 7.90
N GLY A 113 13.88 -1.27 8.02
CA GLY A 113 14.79 -0.24 7.57
C GLY A 113 14.97 -0.19 6.04
N LEU A 114 13.93 -0.54 5.29
CA LEU A 114 13.90 -0.55 3.82
C LEU A 114 12.83 0.40 3.25
N PHE A 115 12.31 1.33 4.06
CA PHE A 115 11.35 2.32 3.60
C PHE A 115 12.05 3.58 3.09
N SER A 116 11.58 4.12 1.97
CA SER A 116 12.11 5.34 1.35
C SER A 116 10.96 6.24 0.91
N GLU A 117 10.94 7.49 1.37
CA GLU A 117 9.85 8.45 1.04
C GLU A 117 9.87 8.90 -0.42
N ASN A 118 11.05 8.90 -1.06
CA ASN A 118 11.21 9.32 -2.45
C ASN A 118 11.24 8.14 -3.44
N GLY A 119 11.07 6.90 -2.95
CA GLY A 119 11.15 5.69 -3.77
C GLY A 119 12.53 5.41 -4.36
N LEU A 120 13.58 6.07 -3.88
CA LEU A 120 14.95 5.83 -4.31
C LEU A 120 15.62 4.83 -3.36
N TYR A 121 16.25 3.82 -3.96
CA TYR A 121 16.90 2.72 -3.27
C TYR A 121 18.27 2.47 -3.89
N SER A 122 19.25 2.15 -3.05
CA SER A 122 20.53 1.61 -3.49
C SER A 122 20.36 0.19 -4.05
N PRO A 123 21.30 -0.32 -4.88
CA PRO A 123 21.22 -1.69 -5.41
C PRO A 123 21.07 -2.76 -4.32
N ASP A 124 21.74 -2.58 -3.18
CA ASP A 124 21.66 -3.49 -2.05
C ASP A 124 20.30 -3.45 -1.34
N GLU A 125 19.67 -2.28 -1.23
CA GLU A 125 18.31 -2.15 -0.69
C GLU A 125 17.28 -2.77 -1.64
N ILE A 126 17.46 -2.61 -2.96
CA ILE A 126 16.62 -3.26 -3.98
C ILE A 126 16.72 -4.78 -3.84
N ASP A 127 17.91 -5.34 -3.65
CA ASP A 127 18.10 -6.78 -3.46
C ASP A 127 17.44 -7.29 -2.17
N ARG A 128 17.54 -6.53 -1.08
CA ARG A 128 16.88 -6.86 0.19
C ARG A 128 15.36 -6.76 0.09
N LEU A 129 14.82 -5.74 -0.58
CA LEU A 129 13.39 -5.60 -0.85
C LEU A 129 12.89 -6.74 -1.75
N ASP A 130 13.59 -7.05 -2.84
CA ASP A 130 13.26 -8.17 -3.73
C ASP A 130 13.19 -9.49 -2.95
N ALA A 131 14.18 -9.78 -2.08
CA ALA A 131 14.16 -10.97 -1.23
C ALA A 131 12.97 -10.98 -0.26
N LEU A 132 12.67 -9.83 0.37
CA LEU A 132 11.50 -9.69 1.26
C LEU A 132 10.20 -9.98 0.50
N TYR A 133 9.98 -9.34 -0.65
CA TYR A 133 8.75 -9.52 -1.42
C TYR A 133 8.63 -10.92 -2.04
N LYS A 134 9.75 -11.56 -2.41
CA LYS A 134 9.75 -12.98 -2.81
C LYS A 134 9.26 -13.88 -1.66
N SER A 135 9.70 -13.62 -0.43
CA SER A 135 9.23 -14.38 0.75
C SER A 135 7.73 -14.14 1.01
N LEU A 136 7.29 -12.88 0.98
CA LEU A 136 5.89 -12.49 1.18
C LEU A 136 4.99 -13.04 0.05
N GLY A 137 5.49 -13.08 -1.19
CA GLY A 137 4.76 -13.62 -2.34
C GLY A 137 4.55 -15.14 -2.27
N GLN A 138 5.42 -15.87 -1.57
CA GLN A 138 5.21 -17.30 -1.30
C GLN A 138 4.08 -17.53 -0.29
N GLU A 139 3.95 -16.65 0.70
CA GLU A 139 2.92 -16.68 1.74
C GLU A 139 1.56 -16.18 1.20
N TYR A 140 1.57 -15.06 0.46
CA TYR A 140 0.38 -14.35 -0.01
C TYR A 140 0.20 -14.43 -1.53
N ARG A 141 0.23 -15.64 -2.10
CA ARG A 141 0.23 -15.88 -3.56
C ARG A 141 -0.92 -15.24 -4.34
N TRP A 142 -2.03 -14.98 -3.66
CA TRP A 142 -3.26 -14.41 -4.22
C TRP A 142 -3.34 -12.89 -4.07
N SER A 143 -2.50 -12.28 -3.23
CA SER A 143 -2.40 -10.82 -3.12
C SER A 143 -1.90 -10.22 -4.43
N SER A 144 -2.58 -9.15 -4.85
CA SER A 144 -2.13 -8.35 -5.98
C SER A 144 -1.11 -7.32 -5.52
N ALA A 145 -1.26 -6.78 -4.31
CA ALA A 145 -0.33 -5.81 -3.73
C ALA A 145 1.10 -6.36 -3.64
N VAL A 146 1.28 -7.60 -3.18
CA VAL A 146 2.62 -8.22 -3.07
C VAL A 146 3.33 -8.39 -4.40
N LYS A 147 2.59 -8.42 -5.52
CA LYS A 147 3.14 -8.52 -6.88
C LYS A 147 3.31 -7.14 -7.52
N ARG A 148 2.44 -6.19 -7.19
CA ARG A 148 2.44 -4.85 -7.77
C ARG A 148 3.49 -3.93 -7.14
N ILE A 149 3.66 -3.95 -5.82
CA ILE A 149 4.61 -3.08 -5.12
C ILE A 149 6.07 -3.28 -5.59
N PRO A 150 6.54 -4.52 -5.85
CA PRO A 150 7.88 -4.72 -6.44
C PRO A 150 8.14 -3.93 -7.72
N LEU A 151 7.12 -3.70 -8.54
CA LEU A 151 7.27 -2.95 -9.79
C LEU A 151 7.66 -1.49 -9.55
N ASP A 152 7.41 -0.94 -8.36
CA ASP A 152 7.75 0.45 -8.02
C ASP A 152 9.26 0.65 -7.78
N PHE A 153 9.97 -0.37 -7.27
CA PHE A 153 11.40 -0.25 -6.93
C PHE A 153 12.34 -1.12 -7.76
N LEU A 154 11.85 -2.20 -8.38
CA LEU A 154 12.68 -3.07 -9.22
C LEU A 154 13.13 -2.36 -10.50
N GLN A 155 14.29 -2.77 -11.02
CA GLN A 155 14.90 -2.24 -12.25
C GLN A 155 15.50 -3.36 -13.11
N GLY A 156 15.69 -3.10 -14.40
CA GLY A 156 16.36 -4.00 -15.33
C GLY A 156 15.67 -5.36 -15.47
N GLU A 157 16.46 -6.43 -15.50
CA GLU A 157 15.98 -7.81 -15.67
C GLU A 157 14.99 -8.24 -14.57
N LYS A 158 15.25 -7.85 -13.32
CA LYS A 158 14.34 -8.15 -12.20
C LYS A 158 12.97 -7.50 -12.37
N PHE A 159 12.95 -6.26 -12.89
CA PHE A 159 11.71 -5.58 -13.22
C PHE A 159 10.97 -6.28 -14.35
N TRP A 160 11.67 -6.66 -15.42
CA TRP A 160 11.08 -7.39 -16.55
C TRP A 160 10.40 -8.69 -16.08
N GLU A 161 11.09 -9.51 -15.29
CA GLU A 161 10.54 -10.77 -14.78
C GLU A 161 9.31 -10.55 -13.89
N ALA A 162 9.36 -9.56 -13.00
CA ALA A 162 8.24 -9.24 -12.12
C ALA A 162 7.05 -8.69 -12.92
N ALA A 163 7.30 -7.84 -13.92
CA ALA A 163 6.29 -7.24 -14.78
C ALA A 163 5.60 -8.32 -15.64
N ASP A 164 6.34 -9.24 -16.27
CA ASP A 164 5.74 -10.33 -17.04
C ASP A 164 4.80 -11.19 -16.19
N ASN A 165 5.27 -11.59 -15.00
CA ASN A 165 4.49 -12.39 -14.06
C ASN A 165 3.22 -11.68 -13.57
N TYR A 166 3.24 -10.35 -13.49
CA TYR A 166 2.10 -9.54 -13.08
C TYR A 166 1.11 -9.29 -14.24
N ILE A 167 1.63 -8.90 -15.39
CA ILE A 167 0.86 -8.42 -16.54
C ILE A 167 0.23 -9.58 -17.30
N ARG A 168 0.98 -10.65 -17.60
CA ARG A 168 0.52 -11.75 -18.46
C ARG A 168 -0.81 -12.35 -17.98
N PRO A 169 -1.00 -12.70 -16.70
CA PRO A 169 -2.28 -13.26 -16.24
C PRO A 169 -3.44 -12.25 -16.28
N LEU A 170 -3.17 -10.96 -16.04
CA LEU A 170 -4.19 -9.91 -16.03
C LEU A 170 -4.62 -9.54 -17.45
N LEU A 171 -3.67 -9.50 -18.38
CA LEU A 171 -3.91 -9.28 -19.81
C LEU A 171 -4.70 -10.45 -20.42
N THR A 172 -4.30 -11.69 -20.11
CA THR A 172 -5.02 -12.91 -20.56
C THR A 172 -6.48 -12.92 -20.11
N LYS A 173 -6.77 -12.35 -18.93
CA LYS A 173 -8.13 -12.24 -18.39
C LYS A 173 -8.88 -11.00 -18.87
N GLY A 174 -8.25 -10.11 -19.63
CA GLY A 174 -8.85 -8.87 -20.11
C GLY A 174 -9.24 -7.91 -18.98
N VAL A 175 -8.40 -7.78 -17.94
CA VAL A 175 -8.69 -6.91 -16.79
C VAL A 175 -8.58 -5.43 -17.21
N PRO A 176 -9.69 -4.65 -17.24
CA PRO A 176 -9.66 -3.28 -17.78
C PRO A 176 -8.82 -2.31 -16.95
N SER A 177 -8.70 -2.55 -15.64
CA SER A 177 -7.96 -1.69 -14.71
C SER A 177 -6.44 -1.84 -14.79
N LEU A 178 -5.93 -2.81 -15.56
CA LEU A 178 -4.49 -3.09 -15.67
C LEU A 178 -3.72 -1.84 -16.15
N PHE A 179 -4.27 -1.11 -17.12
CA PHE A 179 -3.61 0.08 -17.64
C PHE A 179 -3.47 1.17 -16.57
N SER A 180 -4.56 1.49 -15.87
CA SER A 180 -4.54 2.50 -14.80
C SER A 180 -3.56 2.14 -13.68
N ASP A 181 -3.39 0.84 -13.42
CA ASP A 181 -2.46 0.35 -12.41
C ASP A 181 -0.98 0.44 -12.83
N LEU A 182 -0.69 0.26 -14.13
CA LEU A 182 0.67 0.39 -14.68
C LEU A 182 1.03 1.83 -15.04
N SER A 183 0.06 2.72 -15.22
CA SER A 183 0.27 4.11 -15.66
C SER A 183 1.38 4.85 -14.88
N PRO A 184 1.48 4.75 -13.54
CA PRO A 184 2.56 5.43 -12.80
C PRO A 184 3.97 4.93 -13.14
N LEU A 185 4.11 3.70 -13.68
CA LEU A 185 5.41 3.13 -14.02
C LEU A 185 5.99 3.76 -15.30
N TYR A 186 5.15 4.34 -16.17
CA TYR A 186 5.58 4.99 -17.40
C TYR A 186 6.26 6.34 -17.19
N ASP A 187 6.11 6.95 -16.00
CA ASP A 187 6.84 8.17 -15.63
C ASP A 187 8.37 7.93 -15.56
N HIS A 188 8.80 6.67 -15.51
CA HIS A 188 10.20 6.28 -15.51
C HIS A 188 10.61 5.76 -16.90
N PRO A 189 11.50 6.45 -17.65
CA PRO A 189 11.81 6.10 -19.04
C PRO A 189 12.36 4.67 -19.16
N ASN A 190 13.23 4.24 -18.24
CA ASN A 190 13.78 2.89 -18.25
C ASN A 190 12.70 1.79 -18.08
N LYS A 191 11.60 2.08 -17.37
CA LYS A 191 10.51 1.11 -17.15
C LYS A 191 9.52 1.15 -18.29
N ALA A 192 9.26 2.34 -18.86
CA ALA A 192 8.41 2.52 -20.03
C ALA A 192 8.90 1.64 -21.20
N ASP A 193 10.19 1.72 -21.54
CA ASP A 193 10.78 0.92 -22.63
C ASP A 193 10.62 -0.60 -22.40
N ILE A 194 10.81 -1.05 -21.15
CA ILE A 194 10.67 -2.46 -20.77
C ILE A 194 9.20 -2.91 -20.87
N LEU A 195 8.26 -2.09 -20.38
CA LEU A 195 6.84 -2.39 -20.43
C LEU A 195 6.34 -2.45 -21.88
N GLU A 196 6.78 -1.53 -22.74
CA GLU A 196 6.45 -1.53 -24.15
C GLU A 196 6.93 -2.82 -24.84
N GLN A 197 8.21 -3.17 -24.67
CA GLN A 197 8.78 -4.41 -25.22
C GLN A 197 8.01 -5.64 -24.74
N LEU A 198 7.71 -5.71 -23.44
CA LEU A 198 6.96 -6.82 -22.86
C LEU A 198 5.56 -6.95 -23.47
N ILE A 199 4.84 -5.84 -23.62
CA ILE A 199 3.50 -5.84 -24.20
C ILE A 199 3.53 -6.28 -25.67
N LEU A 200 4.49 -5.79 -26.46
CA LEU A 200 4.67 -6.19 -27.87
C LEU A 200 5.00 -7.69 -27.99
N GLU A 201 5.84 -8.23 -27.11
CA GLU A 201 6.15 -9.66 -27.08
C GLU A 201 4.92 -10.51 -26.72
N LEU A 202 4.13 -10.06 -25.74
CA LEU A 202 2.87 -10.70 -25.36
C LEU A 202 1.87 -10.71 -26.51
N GLU A 203 1.71 -9.58 -27.21
CA GLU A 203 0.83 -9.46 -28.37
C GLU A 203 1.27 -10.41 -29.50
N HIS A 204 2.55 -10.42 -29.84
CA HIS A 204 3.09 -11.30 -30.88
C HIS A 204 2.89 -12.78 -30.51
N SER A 205 3.11 -13.14 -29.24
CA SER A 205 2.86 -14.49 -28.73
C SER A 205 1.40 -14.89 -28.88
N VAL A 206 0.46 -13.99 -28.58
CA VAL A 206 -0.99 -14.25 -28.73
C VAL A 206 -1.38 -14.43 -30.20
N ARG A 207 -0.89 -13.57 -31.10
CA ARG A 207 -1.16 -13.64 -32.54
C ARG A 207 -0.59 -14.91 -33.21
N THR A 208 0.57 -15.37 -32.76
CA THR A 208 1.27 -16.52 -33.36
C THR A 208 0.75 -17.86 -32.86
N THR A 209 0.35 -17.94 -31.58
CA THR A 209 0.04 -19.23 -30.93
C THR A 209 -1.41 -19.69 -31.16
N GLY A 210 -2.31 -18.82 -31.64
CA GLY A 210 -3.62 -19.19 -32.21
C GLY A 210 -4.61 -19.93 -31.29
N ASP A 211 -4.24 -20.25 -30.03
CA ASP A 211 -5.08 -21.03 -29.14
C ASP A 211 -4.84 -20.66 -27.66
N THR A 212 -5.96 -20.52 -26.94
CA THR A 212 -6.10 -20.25 -25.49
C THR A 212 -6.07 -18.80 -24.97
N LEU A 213 -6.59 -17.84 -25.72
CA LEU A 213 -7.43 -16.82 -25.09
C LEU A 213 -8.87 -17.18 -25.43
N GLY A 214 -9.68 -17.47 -24.41
CA GLY A 214 -11.09 -17.83 -24.58
C GLY A 214 -11.76 -16.86 -25.56
N VAL A 215 -12.35 -17.44 -26.60
CA VAL A 215 -13.13 -16.76 -27.64
C VAL A 215 -13.92 -15.59 -27.07
N GLY A 216 -13.56 -14.36 -27.48
CA GLY A 216 -14.38 -13.16 -27.29
C GLY A 216 -14.13 -12.32 -26.05
N SER A 217 -12.87 -11.90 -25.78
CA SER A 217 -12.66 -10.72 -24.93
C SER A 217 -12.74 -9.46 -25.82
N PRO A 218 -13.81 -8.63 -25.74
CA PRO A 218 -13.88 -7.35 -26.47
C PRO A 218 -12.75 -6.38 -26.06
N TYR A 219 -12.01 -6.69 -25.00
CA TYR A 219 -10.93 -5.88 -24.49
C TYR A 219 -9.59 -6.09 -25.19
N LEU A 220 -9.43 -7.08 -26.07
CA LEU A 220 -8.20 -7.20 -26.86
C LEU A 220 -8.16 -6.14 -27.96
N ASP A 221 -9.32 -5.84 -28.54
CA ASP A 221 -9.48 -4.72 -29.47
C ASP A 221 -9.43 -3.39 -28.71
N ASP A 222 -10.07 -3.24 -27.54
CA ASP A 222 -9.92 -2.03 -26.69
C ASP A 222 -8.49 -1.84 -26.15
N PHE A 223 -7.70 -2.91 -25.99
CA PHE A 223 -6.30 -2.83 -25.55
C PHE A 223 -5.36 -2.53 -26.72
N SER A 224 -5.65 -3.07 -27.91
CA SER A 224 -5.00 -2.63 -29.15
C SER A 224 -5.31 -1.16 -29.42
N GLU A 225 -6.56 -0.73 -29.24
CA GLU A 225 -6.94 0.69 -29.23
C GLU A 225 -6.28 1.45 -28.08
N GLY A 226 -6.14 0.88 -26.89
CA GLY A 226 -5.45 1.50 -25.74
C GLY A 226 -3.96 1.73 -25.99
N ILE A 227 -3.28 0.79 -26.66
CA ILE A 227 -1.91 0.95 -27.17
C ILE A 227 -1.87 2.02 -28.28
N ILE A 228 -2.83 2.03 -29.20
CA ILE A 228 -2.93 3.05 -30.26
C ILE A 228 -3.23 4.46 -29.68
N TRP A 229 -4.05 4.55 -28.63
CA TRP A 229 -4.29 5.77 -27.85
C TRP A 229 -3.02 6.21 -27.10
N PHE A 230 -2.19 5.26 -26.67
CA PHE A 230 -0.88 5.53 -26.05
C PHE A 230 0.15 6.02 -27.07
N GLU A 231 0.26 5.39 -28.24
CA GLU A 231 1.09 5.86 -29.36
C GLU A 231 0.64 7.24 -29.88
N GLY A 232 -0.68 7.47 -29.92
CA GLY A 232 -1.29 8.75 -30.29
C GLY A 232 -1.10 9.84 -29.23
N GLY A 233 -1.20 9.49 -27.94
CA GLY A 233 -0.99 10.41 -26.81
C GLY A 233 0.48 10.80 -26.60
N LEU A 234 1.41 9.85 -26.81
CA LEU A 234 2.85 10.12 -26.82
C LEU A 234 3.28 10.96 -28.02
N SER A 235 2.66 10.77 -29.20
CA SER A 235 2.89 11.64 -30.37
C SER A 235 2.39 13.07 -30.15
N GLN A 236 1.25 13.27 -29.49
CA GLN A 236 0.74 14.62 -29.18
C GLN A 236 1.53 15.32 -28.05
N GLY A 237 2.01 14.57 -27.06
CA GLY A 237 2.83 15.11 -25.97
C GLY A 237 4.24 15.58 -26.40
N MET A 238 4.77 15.06 -27.52
CA MET A 238 6.05 15.52 -28.09
C MET A 238 5.91 16.75 -29.01
N GLU A 239 4.74 17.04 -29.58
CA GLU A 239 4.53 18.23 -30.43
C GLU A 239 4.23 19.51 -29.62
N GLU A 240 3.61 19.40 -28.44
CA GLU A 240 3.28 20.59 -27.61
C GLU A 240 4.48 21.14 -26.80
N GLY A 241 5.64 20.46 -26.82
CA GLY A 241 6.88 20.91 -26.16
C GLY A 241 7.77 21.85 -27.00
N SER A 242 7.40 22.19 -28.24
CA SER A 242 8.27 22.92 -29.18
C SER A 242 7.83 24.36 -29.52
N TYR A 243 6.69 24.84 -29.03
CA TYR A 243 6.25 26.23 -29.27
C TYR A 243 5.82 26.93 -27.98
N GLY A 244 6.81 27.51 -27.29
CA GLY A 244 6.60 28.33 -26.10
C GLY A 244 7.81 29.16 -25.71
N GLY A 245 8.54 29.69 -26.69
CA GLY A 245 9.69 30.58 -26.49
C GLY A 245 9.69 31.69 -27.53
N GLY A 246 8.99 32.77 -27.22
CA GLY A 246 8.92 34.01 -28.00
C GLY A 246 8.26 35.11 -27.19
#